data_AF-A0A4P7C1P3-F1
#
_entry.id   AF-A0A4P7C1P3-F1
#
_cell.length_a   1.000
_cell.length_b   1.000
_cell.length_c   1.000
_cell.angle_alpha   90.00
_cell.angle_beta   90.00
_cell.angle_gamma   90.00
#
_symmetry.space_group_name_H-M   'P 1'
#
loop_
_entity.id
_entity.type
_entity.pdbx_description
1 polymer ?
#
loop_
_entity_poly.entity_id
_entity_poly.type
_entity_poly.pdbx_seq_one_letter_code
_entity_poly.pdbx_strand_id
1 'polypeptide(L)'
;MTQIDTRTLTKQTADTLLTEGIRPTVANVRARTGQGSAGTINAALQEWWQELANRLLQLETRPEIPEPVFTVAEQAWETALKQAETLLAKERKKLQQEQEASKAAVKIAQQTQQAAEQKIGVLTKRLETLEEVRLILERQLASEKVRTENLSTQMEELQVILEQKKQTLGEQAERYEIQLTREREQWASLEQHLVIQLDEQKVLRKQQENSLVQRESQWREREEKLQFRQQSALIQLTQTQEKLKGLKENLQAIKTETQSFQQEREQWMSKIARLETEKKHTASEQIQLRAQTVELKEQVETLTLQREKLSEQLRQMESQQTAYEAENRTLQALLKQWKIISEQNYPTKNP
;
A
#
# COMPACT_ATOMS: atom_id res chain seq x y z
N MET A 1 90.69 -142.39 79.33
CA MET A 1 90.25 -141.48 80.41
C MET A 1 91.38 -141.40 81.42
N THR A 2 92.27 -140.43 81.24
CA THR A 2 93.46 -140.22 82.07
C THR A 2 93.02 -139.64 83.41
N GLN A 3 93.26 -140.36 84.51
CA GLN A 3 93.05 -139.85 85.87
C GLN A 3 93.90 -138.60 86.04
N ILE A 4 93.25 -137.43 86.10
CA ILE A 4 93.92 -136.17 86.39
C ILE A 4 94.39 -136.25 87.84
N ASP A 5 95.70 -136.12 88.05
CA ASP A 5 96.30 -136.12 89.37
C ASP A 5 95.71 -135.00 90.24
N THR A 6 95.47 -135.26 91.52
CA THR A 6 94.74 -134.33 92.41
C THR A 6 95.46 -132.98 92.57
N ARG A 7 96.79 -132.97 92.38
CA ARG A 7 97.62 -131.76 92.38
C ARG A 7 97.35 -130.85 91.18
N THR A 8 97.26 -131.39 89.97
CA THR A 8 97.01 -130.58 88.75
C THR A 8 95.58 -130.07 88.69
N LEU A 9 94.61 -130.88 89.14
CA LEU A 9 93.22 -130.45 89.30
C LEU A 9 93.09 -129.29 90.30
N THR A 10 93.85 -129.32 91.40
CA THR A 10 93.90 -128.24 92.39
C THR A 10 94.43 -126.94 91.79
N LYS A 11 95.52 -126.99 91.02
CA LYS A 11 96.08 -125.80 90.36
C LYS A 11 95.12 -125.18 89.34
N GLN A 12 94.49 -126.00 88.50
CA GLN A 12 93.48 -125.53 87.53
C GLN A 12 92.26 -124.92 88.22
N THR A 13 91.80 -125.53 89.31
CA THR A 13 90.67 -124.99 90.10
C THR A 13 91.05 -123.68 90.79
N ALA A 14 92.30 -123.54 91.25
CA ALA A 14 92.81 -122.30 91.83
C ALA A 14 92.88 -121.17 90.78
N ASP A 15 93.32 -121.46 89.55
CA ASP A 15 93.28 -120.50 88.43
C ASP A 15 91.85 -120.05 88.13
N THR A 16 90.90 -120.98 88.04
CA THR A 16 89.48 -120.65 87.80
C THR A 16 88.88 -119.80 88.92
N LEU A 17 89.17 -120.14 90.19
CA LEU A 17 88.71 -119.35 91.34
C LEU A 17 89.30 -117.92 91.32
N LEU A 18 90.56 -117.78 90.92
CA LEU A 18 91.21 -116.47 90.79
C LEU A 18 90.56 -115.62 89.67
N THR A 19 90.23 -116.21 88.51
CA THR A 19 89.52 -115.50 87.43
C THR A 19 88.12 -115.03 87.82
N GLU A 20 87.49 -115.72 88.77
CA GLU A 20 86.18 -115.35 89.34
C GLU A 20 86.28 -114.35 90.50
N GLY A 21 87.50 -113.93 90.89
CA GLY A 21 87.73 -112.98 91.98
C GLY A 21 87.63 -113.59 93.40
N ILE A 22 87.57 -114.91 93.54
CA ILE A 22 87.47 -115.61 94.82
C ILE A 22 88.85 -116.13 95.24
N ARG A 23 89.25 -115.88 96.50
CA ARG A 23 90.54 -116.38 97.01
C ARG A 23 90.60 -117.91 97.01
N PRO A 24 91.58 -118.53 96.33
CA PRO A 24 91.75 -119.98 96.35
C PRO A 24 92.31 -120.40 97.70
N THR A 25 91.42 -120.80 98.61
CA THR A 25 91.76 -121.41 99.90
C THR A 25 91.51 -122.91 99.84
N VAL A 26 92.13 -123.69 100.74
CA VAL A 26 91.96 -125.15 100.78
C VAL A 26 90.50 -125.57 100.86
N ALA A 27 89.66 -124.80 101.58
CA ALA A 27 88.21 -125.03 101.65
C ALA A 27 87.50 -124.80 100.32
N ASN A 28 87.83 -123.72 99.60
CA ASN A 28 87.18 -123.35 98.33
C ASN A 28 87.57 -124.29 97.19
N VAL A 29 88.83 -124.72 97.14
CA VAL A 29 89.27 -125.72 96.16
C VAL A 29 88.59 -127.06 96.46
N ARG A 30 88.57 -127.50 97.72
CA ARG A 30 87.93 -128.77 98.11
C ARG A 30 86.43 -128.80 97.81
N ALA A 31 85.75 -127.67 97.97
CA ALA A 31 84.33 -127.53 97.64
C ALA A 31 84.05 -127.71 96.12
N ARG A 32 85.00 -127.34 95.26
CA ARG A 32 84.86 -127.48 93.80
C ARG A 32 85.41 -128.79 93.23
N THR A 33 86.48 -129.34 93.81
CA THR A 33 87.09 -130.58 93.31
C THR A 33 86.48 -131.84 93.93
N GLY A 34 85.88 -131.75 95.13
CA GLY A 34 85.20 -132.86 95.82
C GLY A 34 86.10 -134.04 96.24
N GLN A 35 87.39 -134.02 95.89
CA GLN A 35 88.35 -135.10 96.06
C GLN A 35 89.73 -134.56 96.49
N GLY A 36 90.50 -135.40 97.20
CA GLY A 36 91.84 -135.07 97.72
C GLY A 36 91.88 -134.79 99.22
N SER A 37 92.93 -135.26 99.90
CA SER A 37 93.16 -134.96 101.32
C SER A 37 93.56 -133.48 101.48
N ALA A 38 93.18 -132.85 102.60
CA ALA A 38 93.48 -131.44 102.85
C ALA A 38 95.00 -131.12 102.79
N GLY A 39 95.85 -132.08 103.14
CA GLY A 39 97.31 -131.94 103.04
C GLY A 39 97.82 -131.88 101.59
N THR A 40 97.28 -132.71 100.70
CA THR A 40 97.64 -132.73 99.28
C THR A 40 97.19 -131.46 98.56
N ILE A 41 95.98 -130.99 98.87
CA ILE A 41 95.44 -129.72 98.35
C ILE A 41 96.30 -128.55 98.83
N ASN A 42 96.66 -128.49 100.12
CA ASN A 42 97.46 -127.38 100.65
C ASN A 42 98.86 -127.31 100.02
N ALA A 43 99.53 -128.45 99.85
CA ALA A 43 100.83 -128.51 99.18
C ALA A 43 100.76 -128.06 97.70
N ALA A 44 99.72 -128.49 96.98
CA ALA A 44 99.47 -128.09 95.59
C ALA A 44 99.17 -126.59 95.46
N LEU A 45 98.44 -126.02 96.42
CA LEU A 45 98.06 -124.60 96.47
C LEU A 45 99.26 -123.71 96.81
N GLN A 46 100.15 -124.13 97.71
CA GLN A 46 101.41 -123.43 97.99
C GLN A 46 102.31 -123.35 96.76
N GLU A 47 102.45 -124.45 96.01
CA GLU A 47 103.22 -124.46 94.78
C GLU A 47 102.57 -123.58 93.69
N TRP A 48 101.24 -123.58 93.60
CA TRP A 48 100.50 -122.67 92.71
C TRP A 48 100.70 -121.20 93.08
N TRP A 49 100.67 -120.84 94.36
CA TRP A 49 100.95 -119.47 94.80
C TRP A 49 102.37 -119.02 94.44
N GLN A 50 103.36 -119.92 94.52
CA GLN A 50 104.74 -119.65 94.08
C GLN A 50 104.84 -119.48 92.56
N GLU A 51 104.17 -120.33 91.78
CA GLU A 51 104.11 -120.20 90.32
C GLU A 51 103.40 -118.92 89.88
N LEU A 52 102.30 -118.54 90.55
CA LEU A 52 101.58 -117.29 90.30
C LEU A 52 102.41 -116.06 90.64
N ALA A 53 103.11 -116.07 91.77
CA ALA A 53 104.01 -114.98 92.16
C ALA A 53 105.10 -114.78 91.10
N ASN A 54 105.72 -115.87 90.61
CA ASN A 54 106.72 -115.81 89.55
C ASN A 54 106.14 -115.28 88.22
N ARG A 55 104.91 -115.67 87.84
CA ARG A 55 104.23 -115.15 86.65
C ARG A 55 103.91 -113.66 86.75
N LEU A 56 103.48 -113.20 87.92
CA LEU A 56 103.20 -111.77 88.17
C LEU A 56 104.48 -110.94 88.14
N LEU A 57 105.57 -111.44 88.73
CA LEU A 57 106.90 -110.82 88.64
C LEU A 57 107.43 -110.71 87.20
N GLN A 58 107.13 -111.69 86.35
CA GLN A 58 107.46 -111.64 84.91
C GLN A 58 106.55 -110.69 84.09
N LEU A 59 105.36 -110.36 84.59
CA LEU A 59 104.46 -109.39 83.94
C LEU A 59 104.84 -107.94 84.29
N GLU A 60 105.43 -107.73 85.47
CA GLU A 60 105.97 -106.44 85.93
C GLU A 60 107.28 -106.05 85.25
N THR A 61 108.00 -107.00 84.63
CA THR A 61 109.05 -106.67 83.66
C THR A 61 108.42 -106.13 82.38
N ARG A 62 107.90 -104.90 82.46
CA ARG A 62 107.67 -104.06 81.28
C ARG A 62 109.00 -103.99 80.53
N PRO A 63 109.07 -104.37 79.24
CA PRO A 63 110.27 -104.08 78.48
C PRO A 63 110.46 -102.55 78.51
N GLU A 64 111.59 -102.09 79.02
CA GLU A 64 111.99 -100.69 78.94
C GLU A 64 111.89 -100.29 77.47
N ILE A 65 110.91 -99.46 77.14
CA ILE A 65 110.77 -98.90 75.81
C ILE A 65 112.07 -98.14 75.57
N PRO A 66 112.87 -98.50 74.57
CA PRO A 66 114.15 -97.83 74.35
C PRO A 66 113.92 -96.32 74.18
N GLU A 67 114.73 -95.50 74.84
CA GLU A 67 114.76 -94.04 74.73
C GLU A 67 114.59 -93.49 73.28
N PRO A 68 115.17 -94.09 72.22
CA PRO A 68 114.91 -93.66 70.84
C PRO A 68 113.44 -93.79 70.39
N VAL A 69 112.67 -94.73 70.94
CA VAL A 69 111.25 -94.90 70.59
C VAL A 69 110.38 -93.84 71.28
N PHE A 70 110.70 -93.51 72.54
CA PHE A 70 109.99 -92.47 73.29
C PHE A 70 110.21 -91.07 72.70
N THR A 71 111.46 -90.74 72.35
CA THR A 71 111.80 -89.47 71.70
C THR A 71 111.14 -89.32 70.32
N VAL A 72 111.05 -90.39 69.52
CA VAL A 72 110.30 -90.38 68.26
C VAL A 72 108.79 -90.19 68.49
N ALA A 73 108.22 -90.78 69.54
CA ALA A 73 106.82 -90.60 69.89
C ALA A 73 106.49 -89.17 70.36
N GLU A 74 107.35 -88.56 71.17
CA GLU A 74 107.21 -87.14 71.57
C GLU A 74 107.35 -86.20 70.37
N GLN A 75 108.33 -86.43 69.50
CA GLN A 75 108.47 -85.64 68.26
C GLN A 75 107.27 -85.82 67.33
N ALA A 76 106.73 -87.04 67.20
CA ALA A 76 105.51 -87.30 66.44
C ALA A 76 104.28 -86.60 67.05
N TRP A 77 104.17 -86.57 68.38
CA TRP A 77 103.11 -85.85 69.09
C TRP A 77 103.24 -84.33 68.93
N GLU A 78 104.43 -83.75 69.13
CA GLU A 78 104.66 -82.32 68.94
C GLU A 78 104.41 -81.89 67.50
N THR A 79 104.84 -82.69 66.52
CA THR A 79 104.58 -82.40 65.10
C THR A 79 103.10 -82.52 64.77
N ALA A 80 102.39 -83.51 65.31
CA ALA A 80 100.94 -83.61 65.19
C ALA A 80 100.21 -82.40 65.82
N LEU A 81 100.67 -81.94 66.99
CA LEU A 81 100.08 -80.80 67.70
C LEU A 81 100.33 -79.48 66.96
N LYS A 82 101.57 -79.24 66.49
CA LYS A 82 101.91 -78.11 65.61
C LYS A 82 101.09 -78.14 64.32
N GLN A 83 100.93 -79.31 63.68
CA GLN A 83 100.10 -79.44 62.49
C GLN A 83 98.62 -79.15 62.79
N ALA A 84 98.06 -79.68 63.88
CA ALA A 84 96.69 -79.41 64.30
C ALA A 84 96.46 -77.92 64.57
N GLU A 85 97.37 -77.25 65.27
CA GLU A 85 97.29 -75.79 65.51
C GLU A 85 97.33 -75.00 64.21
N THR A 86 98.19 -75.37 63.25
CA THR A 86 98.24 -74.69 61.95
C THR A 86 96.96 -74.89 61.12
N LEU A 87 96.36 -76.08 61.17
CA LEU A 87 95.08 -76.36 60.51
C LEU A 87 93.95 -75.56 61.16
N LEU A 88 93.88 -75.55 62.49
CA LEU A 88 92.87 -74.82 63.26
C LEU A 88 93.00 -73.30 63.05
N ALA A 89 94.22 -72.77 62.99
CA ALA A 89 94.48 -71.38 62.65
C ALA A 89 94.02 -71.03 61.22
N LYS A 90 94.25 -71.92 60.24
CA LYS A 90 93.76 -71.77 58.86
C LYS A 90 92.23 -71.79 58.81
N GLU A 91 91.58 -72.71 59.52
CA GLU A 91 90.12 -72.79 59.59
C GLU A 91 89.51 -71.57 60.28
N ARG A 92 90.06 -71.12 61.40
CA ARG A 92 89.62 -69.87 62.06
C ARG A 92 89.74 -68.67 61.13
N LYS A 93 90.85 -68.56 60.38
CA LYS A 93 91.03 -67.47 59.41
C LYS A 93 90.02 -67.54 58.28
N LYS A 94 89.73 -68.74 57.75
CA LYS A 94 88.68 -68.94 56.73
C LYS A 94 87.29 -68.57 57.26
N LEU A 95 86.91 -69.09 58.42
CA LEU A 95 85.63 -68.79 59.06
C LEU A 95 85.49 -67.30 59.37
N GLN A 96 86.56 -66.63 59.81
CA GLN A 96 86.54 -65.20 60.04
C GLN A 96 86.35 -64.42 58.73
N GLN A 97 87.04 -64.80 57.66
CA GLN A 97 86.86 -64.20 56.34
C GLN A 97 85.44 -64.43 55.80
N GLU A 98 84.88 -65.63 55.96
CA GLU A 98 83.49 -65.95 55.58
C GLU A 98 82.48 -65.15 56.41
N GLN A 99 82.72 -64.98 57.71
CA GLN A 99 81.86 -64.19 58.58
C GLN A 99 81.92 -62.70 58.23
N GLU A 100 83.10 -62.16 57.94
CA GLU A 100 83.29 -60.78 57.48
C GLU A 100 82.64 -60.57 56.11
N ALA A 101 82.80 -61.51 55.17
CA ALA A 101 82.17 -61.47 53.86
C ALA A 101 80.64 -61.56 53.96
N SER A 102 80.11 -62.43 54.83
CA SER A 102 78.67 -62.55 55.08
C SER A 102 78.10 -61.27 55.69
N LYS A 103 78.77 -60.69 56.70
CA LYS A 103 78.38 -59.40 57.30
C LYS A 103 78.40 -58.27 56.25
N ALA A 104 79.41 -58.24 55.39
CA ALA A 104 79.48 -57.26 54.31
C ALA A 104 78.35 -57.45 53.29
N ALA A 105 78.07 -58.69 52.88
CA ALA A 105 76.96 -59.02 51.97
C ALA A 105 75.60 -58.64 52.56
N VAL A 106 75.34 -58.92 53.84
CA VAL A 106 74.10 -58.53 54.53
C VAL A 106 73.99 -57.01 54.60
N LYS A 107 75.07 -56.29 54.91
CA LYS A 107 75.06 -54.82 54.94
C LYS A 107 74.75 -54.22 53.57
N ILE A 108 75.34 -54.75 52.51
CA ILE A 108 75.06 -54.32 51.13
C ILE A 108 73.59 -54.61 50.79
N ALA A 109 73.09 -55.81 51.10
CA ALA A 109 71.70 -56.18 50.85
C ALA A 109 70.70 -55.28 51.62
N GLN A 110 71.01 -54.92 52.87
CA GLN A 110 70.20 -53.98 53.64
C GLN A 110 70.21 -52.57 53.04
N GLN A 111 71.37 -52.10 52.56
CA GLN A 111 71.47 -50.81 51.89
C GLN A 111 70.70 -50.78 50.57
N THR A 112 70.78 -51.84 49.76
CA THR A 112 70.02 -51.92 48.50
C THR A 112 68.53 -52.04 48.77
N GLN A 113 68.11 -52.78 49.79
CA GLN A 113 66.72 -52.85 50.24
C GLN A 113 66.21 -51.48 50.68
N GLN A 114 66.92 -50.77 51.55
CA GLN A 114 66.54 -49.43 51.99
C GLN A 114 66.45 -48.45 50.82
N ALA A 115 67.39 -48.51 49.87
CA ALA A 115 67.35 -47.68 48.67
C ALA A 115 66.14 -48.03 47.77
N ALA A 116 65.77 -49.31 47.69
CA ALA A 116 64.58 -49.74 46.95
C ALA A 116 63.28 -49.28 47.64
N GLU A 117 63.19 -49.42 48.97
CA GLU A 117 62.05 -48.95 49.77
C GLU A 117 61.85 -47.44 49.66
N GLN A 118 62.94 -46.66 49.69
CA GLN A 118 62.89 -45.21 49.47
C GLN A 118 62.37 -44.87 48.06
N LYS A 119 62.86 -45.58 47.03
CA LYS A 119 62.37 -45.39 45.65
C LYS A 119 60.89 -45.73 45.52
N ILE A 120 60.45 -46.84 46.11
CA ILE A 120 59.03 -47.24 46.13
C ILE A 120 58.22 -46.14 46.81
N GLY A 121 58.64 -45.65 47.98
CA GLY A 121 57.93 -44.57 48.69
C GLY A 121 57.85 -43.24 47.92
N VAL A 122 58.84 -42.92 47.09
CA VAL A 122 58.78 -41.74 46.20
C VAL A 122 57.82 -41.98 45.04
N LEU A 123 57.85 -43.18 44.44
CA LEU A 123 56.98 -43.54 43.32
C LEU A 123 55.51 -43.62 43.75
N THR A 124 55.21 -44.18 44.92
CA THR A 124 53.83 -44.24 45.45
C THR A 124 53.26 -42.85 45.67
N LYS A 125 54.00 -41.95 46.33
CA LYS A 125 53.58 -40.55 46.48
C LYS A 125 53.34 -39.87 45.14
N ARG A 126 54.18 -40.14 44.15
CA ARG A 126 54.00 -39.56 42.81
C ARG A 126 52.76 -40.11 42.12
N LEU A 127 52.47 -41.40 42.25
CA LEU A 127 51.23 -42.00 41.75
C LEU A 127 50.01 -41.38 42.43
N GLU A 128 50.01 -41.23 43.75
CA GLU A 128 48.94 -40.56 44.50
C GLU A 128 48.70 -39.14 43.97
N THR A 129 49.75 -38.33 43.80
CA THR A 129 49.58 -36.97 43.24
C THR A 129 49.06 -36.96 41.80
N LEU A 130 49.45 -37.95 40.98
CA LEU A 130 48.96 -38.06 39.60
C LEU A 130 47.49 -38.48 39.56
N GLU A 131 47.07 -39.36 40.46
CA GLU A 131 45.67 -39.78 40.61
C GLU A 131 44.79 -38.61 41.08
N GLU A 132 45.26 -37.80 42.03
CA GLU A 132 44.57 -36.58 42.46
C GLU A 132 44.40 -35.58 41.31
N VAL A 133 45.48 -35.31 40.57
CA VAL A 133 45.43 -34.42 39.39
C VAL A 133 44.50 -34.97 38.32
N ARG A 134 44.55 -36.27 38.05
CA ARG A 134 43.64 -36.93 37.09
C ARG A 134 42.18 -36.72 37.50
N LEU A 135 41.84 -36.92 38.77
CA LEU A 135 40.47 -36.78 39.27
C LEU A 135 39.98 -35.33 39.15
N ILE A 136 40.85 -34.35 39.43
CA ILE A 136 40.54 -32.93 39.24
C ILE A 136 40.28 -32.63 37.76
N LEU A 137 41.13 -33.12 36.85
CA LEU A 137 40.97 -32.92 35.41
C LEU A 137 39.71 -33.58 34.87
N GLU A 138 39.36 -34.79 35.35
CA GLU A 138 38.11 -35.47 34.99
C GLU A 138 36.89 -34.67 35.44
N ARG A 139 36.94 -34.09 36.65
CA ARG A 139 35.87 -33.21 37.15
C ARG A 139 35.76 -31.92 36.33
N GLN A 140 36.88 -31.30 35.97
CA GLN A 140 36.90 -30.11 35.12
C GLN A 140 36.34 -30.43 33.73
N LEU A 141 36.77 -31.54 33.12
CA LEU A 141 36.29 -31.99 31.82
C LEU A 141 34.79 -32.30 31.86
N ALA A 142 34.28 -32.93 32.92
CA ALA A 142 32.86 -33.14 33.11
C ALA A 142 32.09 -31.82 33.23
N SER A 143 32.61 -30.85 33.99
CA SER A 143 31.98 -29.54 34.12
C SER A 143 31.96 -28.73 32.83
N GLU A 144 33.04 -28.79 32.03
CA GLU A 144 33.11 -28.14 30.74
C GLU A 144 32.17 -28.81 29.72
N LYS A 145 32.04 -30.14 29.74
CA LYS A 145 31.05 -30.84 28.92
C LYS A 145 29.63 -30.37 29.20
N VAL A 146 29.23 -30.33 30.48
CA VAL A 146 27.93 -29.82 30.89
C VAL A 146 27.76 -28.35 30.49
N ARG A 147 28.81 -27.53 30.61
CA ARG A 147 28.79 -26.13 30.15
C ARG A 147 28.57 -26.03 28.64
N THR A 148 29.26 -26.84 27.84
CA THR A 148 29.09 -26.85 26.38
C THR A 148 27.70 -27.33 25.97
N GLU A 149 27.17 -28.35 26.64
CA GLU A 149 25.80 -28.84 26.42
C GLU A 149 24.78 -27.74 26.73
N ASN A 150 24.90 -27.07 27.89
CA ASN A 150 24.03 -25.96 28.26
C ASN A 150 24.12 -24.77 27.29
N LEU A 151 25.32 -24.46 26.79
CA LEU A 151 25.47 -23.40 25.78
C LEU A 151 24.86 -23.82 24.44
N SER A 152 24.99 -25.09 24.05
CA SER A 152 24.36 -25.59 22.82
C SER A 152 22.83 -25.55 22.90
N THR A 153 22.24 -25.96 24.02
CA THR A 153 20.78 -25.87 24.20
C THR A 153 20.30 -24.43 24.22
N GLN A 154 21.01 -23.51 24.88
CA GLN A 154 20.71 -22.08 24.83
C GLN A 154 20.80 -21.50 23.41
N MET A 155 21.79 -21.93 22.61
CA MET A 155 21.91 -21.51 21.23
C MET A 155 20.75 -22.01 20.37
N GLU A 156 20.34 -23.27 20.54
CA GLU A 156 19.18 -23.85 19.85
C GLU A 156 17.88 -23.12 20.24
N GLU A 157 17.65 -22.88 21.53
CA GLU A 157 16.50 -22.11 22.03
C GLU A 157 16.44 -20.70 21.44
N LEU A 158 17.57 -19.98 21.44
CA LEU A 158 17.66 -18.65 20.85
C LEU A 158 17.44 -18.65 19.34
N GLN A 159 17.93 -19.67 18.63
CA GLN A 159 17.67 -19.84 17.20
C GLN A 159 16.19 -20.04 16.92
N VAL A 160 15.50 -20.89 17.70
CA VAL A 160 14.06 -21.10 17.58
C VAL A 160 13.28 -19.82 17.84
N ILE A 161 13.63 -19.07 18.90
CA ILE A 161 12.97 -17.79 19.21
C ILE A 161 13.20 -16.75 18.09
N LEU A 162 14.41 -16.68 17.54
CA LEU A 162 14.72 -15.80 16.42
C LEU A 162 13.90 -16.15 15.18
N GLU A 163 13.76 -17.43 14.87
CA GLU A 163 12.98 -17.88 13.72
C GLU A 163 11.49 -17.59 13.90
N GLN A 164 10.94 -17.84 15.10
CA GLN A 164 9.56 -17.45 15.44
C GLN A 164 9.34 -15.93 15.33
N LYS A 165 10.30 -15.12 15.78
CA LYS A 165 10.23 -13.65 15.64
C LYS A 165 10.28 -13.21 14.17
N LYS A 166 11.13 -13.82 13.34
CA LYS A 166 11.16 -13.54 11.90
C LYS A 166 9.85 -13.92 11.24
N GLN A 167 9.30 -15.09 11.56
CA GLN A 167 8.03 -15.54 11.00
C GLN A 167 6.89 -14.59 11.37
N THR A 168 6.78 -14.21 12.66
CA THR A 168 5.74 -13.27 13.11
C THR A 168 5.90 -11.87 12.50
N LEU A 169 7.13 -11.37 12.33
CA LEU A 169 7.38 -10.12 11.61
C LEU A 169 7.03 -10.23 10.11
N GLY A 170 7.31 -11.38 9.49
CA GLY A 170 6.93 -11.66 8.10
C GLY A 170 5.41 -11.67 7.93
N GLU A 171 4.68 -12.37 8.81
CA GLU A 171 3.22 -12.38 8.81
C GLU A 171 2.63 -10.98 9.06
N GLN A 172 3.24 -10.17 9.94
CA GLN A 172 2.82 -8.79 10.15
C GLN A 172 3.06 -7.93 8.91
N ALA A 173 4.21 -8.06 8.25
CA ALA A 173 4.52 -7.35 7.01
C ALA A 173 3.54 -7.70 5.90
N GLU A 174 3.24 -8.99 5.70
CA GLU A 174 2.26 -9.45 4.71
C GLU A 174 0.85 -8.90 5.00
N ARG A 175 0.43 -8.86 6.28
CA ARG A 175 -0.83 -8.23 6.67
C ARG A 175 -0.88 -6.74 6.32
N TYR A 176 0.20 -6.00 6.56
CA TYR A 176 0.28 -4.58 6.21
C TYR A 176 0.31 -4.36 4.71
N GLU A 177 0.99 -5.22 3.94
CA GLU A 177 0.96 -5.15 2.48
C GLU A 177 -0.45 -5.38 1.94
N ILE A 178 -1.17 -6.40 2.46
CA ILE A 178 -2.56 -6.66 2.09
C ILE A 178 -3.48 -5.49 2.49
N GLN A 179 -3.27 -4.87 3.64
CA GLN A 179 -4.05 -3.69 4.03
C GLN A 179 -3.79 -2.51 3.09
N LEU A 180 -2.52 -2.24 2.79
CA LEU A 180 -2.12 -1.15 1.90
C LEU A 180 -2.63 -1.35 0.48
N THR A 181 -2.60 -2.57 -0.05
CA THR A 181 -3.17 -2.87 -1.39
C THR A 181 -4.68 -2.66 -1.39
N ARG A 182 -5.40 -3.14 -0.37
CA ARG A 182 -6.84 -2.89 -0.24
C ARG A 182 -7.17 -1.40 -0.16
N GLU A 183 -6.43 -0.63 0.63
CA GLU A 183 -6.62 0.82 0.71
C GLU A 183 -6.35 1.48 -0.64
N ARG A 184 -5.27 1.09 -1.33
CA ARG A 184 -4.98 1.60 -2.68
C ARG A 184 -6.08 1.28 -3.68
N GLU A 185 -6.63 0.06 -3.65
CA GLU A 185 -7.77 -0.33 -4.49
C GLU A 185 -9.03 0.47 -4.15
N GLN A 186 -9.30 0.68 -2.86
CA GLN A 186 -10.40 1.53 -2.41
C GLN A 186 -10.23 2.98 -2.90
N TRP A 187 -9.06 3.57 -2.71
CA TRP A 187 -8.75 4.93 -3.20
C TRP A 187 -8.86 5.03 -4.72
N ALA A 188 -8.33 4.05 -5.46
CA ALA A 188 -8.45 4.00 -6.92
C ALA A 188 -9.92 3.91 -7.38
N SER A 189 -10.74 3.11 -6.70
CA SER A 189 -12.17 3.02 -7.00
C SER A 189 -12.91 4.34 -6.72
N LEU A 190 -12.62 5.00 -5.59
CA LEU A 190 -13.20 6.29 -5.24
C LEU A 190 -12.78 7.37 -6.22
N GLU A 191 -11.50 7.40 -6.61
CA GLU A 191 -10.99 8.32 -7.62
C GLU A 191 -11.69 8.12 -8.97
N GLN A 192 -11.84 6.86 -9.43
CA GLN A 192 -12.59 6.54 -10.65
C GLN A 192 -14.05 7.01 -10.56
N HIS A 193 -14.72 6.76 -9.43
CA HIS A 193 -16.09 7.23 -9.22
C HIS A 193 -16.20 8.75 -9.25
N LEU A 194 -15.26 9.47 -8.62
CA LEU A 194 -15.23 10.93 -8.64
C LEU A 194 -14.97 11.49 -10.04
N VAL A 195 -14.08 10.86 -10.81
CA VAL A 195 -13.82 11.24 -12.22
C VAL A 195 -15.09 11.09 -13.06
N ILE A 196 -15.78 9.96 -12.94
CA ILE A 196 -17.04 9.72 -13.65
C ILE A 196 -18.09 10.78 -13.27
N GLN A 197 -18.27 11.06 -11.98
CA GLN A 197 -19.21 12.09 -11.52
C GLN A 197 -18.87 13.49 -12.04
N LEU A 198 -17.59 13.85 -12.08
CA LEU A 198 -17.14 15.13 -12.63
C LEU A 198 -17.44 15.22 -14.14
N ASP A 199 -17.21 14.15 -14.88
CA ASP A 199 -17.49 14.13 -16.32
C ASP A 199 -19.00 14.15 -16.61
N GLU A 200 -19.82 13.44 -15.83
CA GLU A 200 -21.29 13.55 -15.88
C GLU A 200 -21.76 14.99 -15.60
N GLN A 201 -21.21 15.64 -14.57
CA GLN A 201 -21.51 17.04 -14.26
C GLN A 201 -21.09 17.99 -15.39
N LYS A 202 -19.93 17.77 -16.02
CA LYS A 202 -19.51 18.57 -17.19
C LYS A 202 -20.46 18.38 -18.37
N VAL A 203 -20.88 17.15 -18.64
CA VAL A 203 -21.84 16.84 -19.72
C VAL A 203 -23.18 17.52 -19.44
N LEU A 204 -23.71 17.42 -18.21
CA LEU A 204 -24.94 18.08 -17.80
C LEU A 204 -24.84 19.60 -17.91
N ARG A 205 -23.74 20.21 -17.45
CA ARG A 205 -23.50 21.67 -17.60
C ARG A 205 -23.48 22.07 -19.08
N LYS A 206 -22.79 21.32 -19.93
CA LYS A 206 -22.73 21.59 -21.37
C LYS A 206 -24.10 21.44 -22.04
N GLN A 207 -24.91 20.46 -21.62
CA GLN A 207 -26.29 20.32 -22.09
C GLN A 207 -27.17 21.50 -21.66
N GLN A 208 -27.06 21.93 -20.40
CA GLN A 208 -27.75 23.11 -19.89
C GLN A 208 -27.34 24.38 -20.66
N GLU A 209 -26.04 24.60 -20.85
CA GLU A 209 -25.50 25.72 -21.63
C GLU A 209 -26.02 25.71 -23.07
N ASN A 210 -25.95 24.56 -23.76
CA ASN A 210 -26.52 24.41 -25.10
C ASN A 210 -28.02 24.71 -25.13
N SER A 211 -28.79 24.28 -24.11
CA SER A 211 -30.22 24.57 -24.03
C SER A 211 -30.51 26.07 -23.83
N LEU A 212 -29.66 26.77 -23.07
CA LEU A 212 -29.74 28.23 -22.90
C LEU A 212 -29.40 28.94 -24.21
N VAL A 213 -28.32 28.54 -24.89
CA VAL A 213 -27.93 29.06 -26.20
C VAL A 213 -29.05 28.86 -27.23
N GLN A 214 -29.70 27.69 -27.25
CA GLN A 214 -30.86 27.43 -28.11
C GLN A 214 -32.06 28.31 -27.76
N ARG A 215 -32.33 28.56 -26.47
CA ARG A 215 -33.39 29.49 -26.06
C ARG A 215 -33.05 30.92 -26.45
N GLU A 216 -31.81 31.36 -26.25
CA GLU A 216 -31.35 32.69 -26.67
C GLU A 216 -31.48 32.88 -28.18
N SER A 217 -31.09 31.89 -28.99
CA SER A 217 -31.26 31.97 -30.44
C SER A 217 -32.73 32.04 -30.86
N GLN A 218 -33.61 31.25 -30.22
CA GLN A 218 -35.05 31.35 -30.44
C GLN A 218 -35.63 32.71 -30.02
N TRP A 219 -35.14 33.28 -28.91
CA TRP A 219 -35.54 34.63 -28.47
C TRP A 219 -35.07 35.69 -29.47
N ARG A 220 -33.83 35.63 -29.94
CA ARG A 220 -33.32 36.53 -30.98
C ARG A 220 -34.14 36.44 -32.27
N GLU A 221 -34.46 35.23 -32.74
CA GLU A 221 -35.29 35.04 -33.93
C GLU A 221 -36.70 35.63 -33.74
N ARG A 222 -37.30 35.46 -32.54
CA ARG A 222 -38.59 36.08 -32.21
C ARG A 222 -38.49 37.60 -32.16
N GLU A 223 -37.43 38.14 -31.58
CA GLU A 223 -37.17 39.57 -31.50
C GLU A 223 -37.01 40.17 -32.91
N GLU A 224 -36.21 39.55 -33.78
CA GLU A 224 -36.08 39.94 -35.18
C GLU A 224 -37.43 39.90 -35.92
N LYS A 225 -38.23 38.84 -35.72
CA LYS A 225 -39.59 38.76 -36.30
C LYS A 225 -40.51 39.87 -35.79
N LEU A 226 -40.44 40.20 -34.50
CA LEU A 226 -41.21 41.30 -33.92
C LEU A 226 -40.74 42.66 -34.46
N GLN A 227 -39.43 42.87 -34.58
CA GLN A 227 -38.86 44.08 -35.18
C GLN A 227 -39.30 44.22 -36.65
N PHE A 228 -39.27 43.13 -37.43
CA PHE A 228 -39.76 43.13 -38.81
C PHE A 228 -41.26 43.43 -38.89
N ARG A 229 -42.07 42.84 -38.01
CA ARG A 229 -43.51 43.17 -37.89
C ARG A 229 -43.73 44.62 -37.50
N GLN A 230 -42.93 45.16 -36.61
CA GLN A 230 -43.00 46.56 -36.20
C GLN A 230 -42.63 47.49 -37.37
N GLN A 231 -41.53 47.21 -38.08
CA GLN A 231 -41.12 47.97 -39.26
C GLN A 231 -42.18 47.92 -40.37
N SER A 232 -42.71 46.74 -40.67
CA SER A 232 -43.79 46.60 -41.67
C SER A 232 -45.07 47.32 -41.23
N ALA A 233 -45.45 47.27 -39.95
CA ALA A 233 -46.57 48.04 -39.43
C ALA A 233 -46.34 49.55 -39.51
N LEU A 234 -45.12 50.03 -39.25
CA LEU A 234 -44.74 51.44 -39.44
C LEU A 234 -44.86 51.84 -40.91
N ILE A 235 -44.38 51.01 -41.86
CA ILE A 235 -44.52 51.25 -43.30
C ILE A 235 -46.00 51.26 -43.72
N GLN A 236 -46.81 50.35 -43.20
CA GLN A 236 -48.25 50.35 -43.46
C GLN A 236 -48.94 51.60 -42.88
N LEU A 237 -48.50 52.06 -41.70
CA LEU A 237 -49.02 53.27 -41.08
C LEU A 237 -48.64 54.51 -41.88
N THR A 238 -47.40 54.62 -42.38
CA THR A 238 -47.02 55.73 -43.26
C THR A 238 -47.79 55.68 -44.58
N GLN A 239 -47.94 54.50 -45.20
CA GLN A 239 -48.75 54.34 -46.42
C GLN A 239 -50.22 54.69 -46.20
N THR A 240 -50.82 54.30 -45.07
CA THR A 240 -52.21 54.66 -44.75
C THR A 240 -52.34 56.14 -44.43
N GLN A 241 -51.35 56.77 -43.78
CA GLN A 241 -51.30 58.21 -43.59
C GLN A 241 -51.18 58.96 -44.92
N GLU A 242 -50.35 58.49 -45.86
CA GLU A 242 -50.24 59.04 -47.21
C GLU A 242 -51.55 58.88 -47.98
N LYS A 243 -52.17 57.69 -47.94
CA LYS A 243 -53.51 57.47 -48.53
C LYS A 243 -54.56 58.39 -47.90
N LEU A 244 -54.57 58.56 -46.58
CA LEU A 244 -55.48 59.48 -45.89
C LEU A 244 -55.21 60.93 -46.28
N LYS A 245 -53.93 61.32 -46.46
CA LYS A 245 -53.56 62.65 -46.96
C LYS A 245 -54.08 62.85 -48.39
N GLY A 246 -53.85 61.89 -49.30
CA GLY A 246 -54.38 61.93 -50.66
C GLY A 246 -55.91 61.94 -50.71
N LEU A 247 -56.60 61.17 -49.86
CA LEU A 247 -58.06 61.23 -49.73
C LEU A 247 -58.56 62.56 -49.17
N LYS A 248 -57.83 63.17 -48.22
CA LYS A 248 -58.12 64.53 -47.73
C LYS A 248 -57.94 65.58 -48.82
N GLU A 249 -56.87 65.48 -49.61
CA GLU A 249 -56.62 66.35 -50.77
C GLU A 249 -57.71 66.17 -51.82
N ASN A 250 -58.12 64.93 -52.12
CA ASN A 250 -59.24 64.63 -53.02
C ASN A 250 -60.57 65.16 -52.47
N LEU A 251 -60.84 65.02 -51.17
CA LEU A 251 -62.03 65.61 -50.54
C LEU A 251 -62.00 67.14 -50.61
N GLN A 252 -60.84 67.76 -50.44
CA GLN A 252 -60.67 69.20 -50.63
C GLN A 252 -60.90 69.60 -52.08
N ALA A 253 -60.38 68.85 -53.05
CA ALA A 253 -60.59 69.06 -54.48
C ALA A 253 -62.08 68.93 -54.85
N ILE A 254 -62.75 67.86 -54.44
CA ILE A 254 -64.19 67.66 -54.64
C ILE A 254 -64.97 68.78 -53.95
N LYS A 255 -64.55 69.23 -52.77
CA LYS A 255 -65.19 70.35 -52.07
C LYS A 255 -65.01 71.66 -52.82
N THR A 256 -63.84 71.95 -53.38
CA THR A 256 -63.62 73.12 -54.22
C THR A 256 -64.39 73.03 -55.53
N GLU A 257 -64.49 71.84 -56.14
CA GLU A 257 -65.32 71.60 -57.32
C GLU A 257 -66.81 71.77 -57.01
N THR A 258 -67.31 71.24 -55.89
CA THR A 258 -68.70 71.49 -55.48
C THR A 258 -68.95 72.96 -55.15
N GLN A 259 -67.98 73.67 -54.58
CA GLN A 259 -68.07 75.12 -54.38
C GLN A 259 -68.08 75.89 -55.72
N SER A 260 -67.25 75.51 -56.69
CA SER A 260 -67.30 76.13 -58.03
C SER A 260 -68.60 75.80 -58.75
N PHE A 261 -69.10 74.56 -58.66
CA PHE A 261 -70.42 74.20 -59.19
C PHE A 261 -71.55 74.95 -58.47
N GLN A 262 -71.45 75.19 -57.16
CA GLN A 262 -72.41 76.02 -56.42
C GLN A 262 -72.37 77.48 -56.90
N GLN A 263 -71.17 78.04 -57.08
CA GLN A 263 -71.00 79.39 -57.63
C GLN A 263 -71.53 79.49 -59.06
N GLU A 264 -71.26 78.51 -59.93
CA GLU A 264 -71.84 78.43 -61.26
C GLU A 264 -73.36 78.34 -61.19
N ARG A 265 -73.91 77.51 -60.29
CA ARG A 265 -75.36 77.43 -60.08
C ARG A 265 -75.95 78.76 -59.64
N GLU A 266 -75.31 79.48 -58.72
CA GLU A 266 -75.73 80.82 -58.29
C GLU A 266 -75.65 81.84 -59.43
N GLN A 267 -74.60 81.80 -60.24
CA GLN A 267 -74.48 82.62 -61.44
C GLN A 267 -75.62 82.32 -62.43
N TRP A 268 -75.90 81.04 -62.69
CA TRP A 268 -77.04 80.64 -63.52
C TRP A 268 -78.38 81.07 -62.94
N MET A 269 -78.59 80.94 -61.62
CA MET A 269 -79.79 81.42 -60.94
C MET A 269 -79.95 82.94 -61.05
N SER A 270 -78.86 83.71 -60.90
CA SER A 270 -78.89 85.16 -61.09
C SER A 270 -79.19 85.56 -62.55
N LYS A 271 -78.72 84.76 -63.51
CA LYS A 271 -78.98 84.95 -64.94
C LYS A 271 -80.44 84.63 -65.28
N ILE A 272 -81.00 83.57 -64.70
CA ILE A 272 -82.44 83.24 -64.79
C ILE A 272 -83.27 84.37 -64.17
N ALA A 273 -82.90 84.86 -62.99
CA ALA A 273 -83.61 85.99 -62.36
C ALA A 273 -83.57 87.27 -63.21
N ARG A 274 -82.42 87.59 -63.83
CA ARG A 274 -82.32 88.69 -64.80
C ARG A 274 -83.21 88.48 -66.01
N LEU A 275 -83.19 87.29 -66.61
CA LEU A 275 -84.06 86.95 -67.74
C LEU A 275 -85.54 86.99 -67.37
N GLU A 276 -85.91 86.64 -66.14
CA GLU A 276 -87.29 86.79 -65.65
C GLU A 276 -87.68 88.25 -65.45
N THR A 277 -86.77 89.11 -64.97
CA THR A 277 -87.02 90.56 -64.90
C THR A 277 -87.11 91.19 -66.29
N GLU A 278 -86.27 90.77 -67.25
CA GLU A 278 -86.34 91.21 -68.64
C GLU A 278 -87.62 90.71 -69.33
N LYS A 279 -88.05 89.48 -69.04
CA LYS A 279 -89.34 88.95 -69.51
C LYS A 279 -90.53 89.72 -68.92
N LYS A 280 -90.47 90.09 -67.64
CA LYS A 280 -91.50 90.94 -67.01
C LYS A 280 -91.49 92.36 -67.59
N HIS A 281 -90.32 92.92 -67.87
CA HIS A 281 -90.17 94.24 -68.47
C HIS A 281 -90.72 94.26 -69.91
N THR A 282 -90.32 93.31 -70.76
CA THR A 282 -90.83 93.15 -72.13
C THR A 282 -92.32 92.82 -72.17
N ALA A 283 -92.86 92.09 -71.18
CA ALA A 283 -94.30 91.90 -71.03
C ALA A 283 -95.03 93.20 -70.66
N SER A 284 -94.44 94.05 -69.80
CA SER A 284 -94.99 95.37 -69.48
C SER A 284 -94.92 96.36 -70.64
N GLU A 285 -93.85 96.31 -71.44
CA GLU A 285 -93.72 97.06 -72.69
C GLU A 285 -94.73 96.58 -73.75
N GLN A 286 -94.98 95.27 -73.87
CA GLN A 286 -96.03 94.74 -74.74
C GLN A 286 -97.44 95.18 -74.32
N ILE A 287 -97.71 95.30 -73.01
CA ILE A 287 -98.99 95.80 -72.51
C ILE A 287 -99.14 97.30 -72.82
N GLN A 288 -98.07 98.10 -72.66
CA GLN A 288 -98.08 99.53 -73.01
C GLN A 288 -98.24 99.77 -74.51
N LEU A 289 -97.54 99.03 -75.37
CA LEU A 289 -97.68 99.12 -76.82
C LEU A 289 -99.07 98.68 -77.31
N ARG A 290 -99.68 97.67 -76.65
CA ARG A 290 -101.06 97.26 -76.94
C ARG A 290 -102.08 98.33 -76.56
N ALA A 291 -101.89 99.02 -75.43
CA ALA A 291 -102.73 100.15 -75.03
C ALA A 291 -102.64 101.30 -76.05
N GLN A 292 -101.42 101.64 -76.51
CA GLN A 292 -101.20 102.66 -77.55
C GLN A 292 -101.85 102.29 -78.89
N THR A 293 -101.89 101.00 -79.27
CA THR A 293 -102.58 100.57 -80.50
C THR A 293 -104.10 100.60 -80.42
N VAL A 294 -104.70 100.53 -79.23
CA VAL A 294 -106.15 100.68 -79.05
C VAL A 294 -106.53 102.17 -79.13
N GLU A 295 -105.74 103.03 -78.48
CA GLU A 295 -105.94 104.48 -78.49
C GLU A 295 -105.74 105.09 -79.90
N LEU A 296 -104.75 104.61 -80.66
CA LEU A 296 -104.57 104.98 -82.07
C LEU A 296 -105.69 104.46 -82.98
N LYS A 297 -106.34 103.33 -82.65
CA LYS A 297 -107.48 102.82 -83.42
C LYS A 297 -108.75 103.64 -83.19
N GLU A 298 -109.03 104.07 -81.96
CA GLU A 298 -110.15 104.98 -81.67
C GLU A 298 -109.95 106.37 -82.31
N GLN A 299 -108.70 106.86 -82.39
CA GLN A 299 -108.38 108.09 -83.12
C GLN A 299 -108.61 107.98 -84.63
N VAL A 300 -108.37 106.81 -85.23
CA VAL A 300 -108.66 106.57 -86.65
C VAL A 300 -110.16 106.45 -86.92
N GLU A 301 -110.93 105.77 -86.05
CA GLU A 301 -112.39 105.66 -86.20
C GLU A 301 -113.12 107.01 -86.05
N THR A 302 -112.63 107.88 -85.15
CA THR A 302 -113.19 109.24 -84.98
C THR A 302 -112.85 110.17 -86.15
N LEU A 303 -111.66 110.03 -86.75
CA LEU A 303 -111.26 110.77 -87.95
C LEU A 303 -111.99 110.29 -89.21
N THR A 304 -112.33 109.00 -89.33
CA THR A 304 -113.13 108.50 -90.46
C THR A 304 -114.58 108.98 -90.40
N LEU A 305 -115.16 109.07 -89.20
CA LEU A 305 -116.52 109.62 -89.01
C LEU A 305 -116.59 111.13 -89.29
N GLN A 306 -115.52 111.88 -88.99
CA GLN A 306 -115.41 113.30 -89.34
C GLN A 306 -115.23 113.51 -90.85
N ARG A 307 -114.49 112.62 -91.52
CA ARG A 307 -114.29 112.65 -92.97
C ARG A 307 -115.58 112.36 -93.75
N GLU A 308 -116.40 111.41 -93.29
CA GLU A 308 -117.70 111.14 -93.91
C GLU A 308 -118.65 112.33 -93.75
N LYS A 309 -118.69 112.97 -92.58
CA LYS A 309 -119.52 114.15 -92.31
C LYS A 309 -119.14 115.39 -93.15
N LEU A 310 -117.84 115.58 -93.41
CA LEU A 310 -117.33 116.65 -94.29
C LEU A 310 -117.59 116.36 -95.77
N SER A 311 -117.59 115.09 -96.19
CA SER A 311 -117.90 114.70 -97.56
C SER A 311 -119.38 114.89 -97.91
N GLU A 312 -120.27 114.77 -96.93
CA GLU A 312 -121.71 115.03 -97.08
C GLU A 312 -122.03 116.53 -97.14
N GLN A 313 -121.27 117.36 -96.42
CA GLN A 313 -121.36 118.82 -96.49
C GLN A 313 -120.86 119.37 -97.84
N LEU A 314 -119.83 118.77 -98.44
CA LEU A 314 -119.36 119.11 -99.79
C LEU A 314 -120.42 118.80 -100.87
N ARG A 315 -121.17 117.69 -100.71
CA ARG A 315 -122.25 117.30 -101.63
C ARG A 315 -123.48 118.22 -101.54
N GLN A 316 -123.71 118.86 -100.38
CA GLN A 316 -124.74 119.90 -100.21
C GLN A 316 -124.32 121.25 -100.78
N MET A 317 -123.03 121.57 -100.83
CA MET A 317 -122.52 122.80 -101.45
C MET A 317 -122.54 122.73 -102.98
N GLU A 318 -122.27 121.57 -103.58
CA GLU A 318 -122.32 121.37 -105.04
C GLU A 318 -123.76 121.42 -105.60
N SER A 319 -124.77 121.04 -104.81
CA SER A 319 -126.19 121.19 -105.21
C SER A 319 -126.70 122.63 -105.08
N GLN A 320 -126.07 123.45 -104.25
CA GLN A 320 -126.35 124.89 -104.16
C GLN A 320 -125.66 125.67 -105.29
N GLN A 321 -124.48 125.24 -105.75
CA GLN A 321 -123.72 125.93 -106.78
C GLN A 321 -124.35 125.81 -108.19
N THR A 322 -124.98 124.67 -108.50
CA THR A 322 -125.67 124.47 -109.79
C THR A 322 -127.02 125.20 -109.88
N ALA A 323 -127.64 125.54 -108.75
CA ALA A 323 -128.83 126.39 -108.71
C ALA A 323 -128.50 127.87 -109.03
N TYR A 324 -127.32 128.36 -108.63
CA TYR A 324 -126.88 129.74 -108.93
C TYR A 324 -126.44 129.94 -110.39
N GLU A 325 -125.98 128.90 -111.09
CA GLU A 325 -125.60 128.99 -112.51
C GLU A 325 -126.82 129.09 -113.45
N ALA A 326 -127.99 128.60 -113.03
CA ALA A 326 -129.25 128.79 -113.76
C ALA A 326 -129.79 130.23 -113.64
N GLU A 327 -129.48 130.92 -112.54
CA GLU A 327 -129.97 132.27 -112.24
C GLU A 327 -129.14 133.38 -112.93
N ASN A 328 -127.86 133.13 -113.21
CA ASN A 328 -127.05 134.09 -113.97
C ASN A 328 -127.35 134.10 -115.48
N ARG A 329 -128.00 133.06 -116.01
CA ARG A 329 -128.47 133.02 -117.41
C ARG A 329 -129.68 133.93 -117.65
N THR A 330 -130.43 134.33 -116.61
CA THR A 330 -131.60 135.21 -116.74
C THR A 330 -131.26 136.69 -116.54
N LEU A 331 -130.20 137.00 -115.76
CA LEU A 331 -129.79 138.39 -115.50
C LEU A 331 -128.96 139.04 -116.63
N GLN A 332 -128.29 138.27 -117.49
CA GLN A 332 -127.61 138.84 -118.67
C GLN A 332 -128.54 139.13 -119.87
N ALA A 333 -129.83 138.76 -119.78
CA ALA A 333 -130.83 139.12 -120.80
C ALA A 333 -131.38 140.55 -120.64
N LEU A 334 -131.23 141.19 -119.47
CA LEU A 334 -131.86 142.48 -119.14
C LEU A 334 -130.94 143.70 -119.20
N LEU A 335 -129.61 143.54 -119.28
CA LEU A 335 -128.67 144.65 -119.46
C LEU A 335 -128.38 144.95 -120.95
N LYS A 336 -129.43 144.83 -121.77
CA LYS A 336 -129.44 145.18 -123.20
C LYS A 336 -130.20 146.48 -123.50
N GLN A 337 -130.76 147.18 -122.50
CA GLN A 337 -131.52 148.42 -122.72
C GLN A 337 -131.36 149.39 -121.54
N TRP A 338 -130.99 150.65 -121.82
CA TRP A 338 -130.82 151.84 -120.94
C TRP A 338 -129.47 151.98 -120.20
N LYS A 339 -128.59 152.96 -120.44
CA LYS A 339 -128.62 154.38 -120.91
C LYS A 339 -127.25 154.64 -121.57
N ILE A 340 -127.06 155.05 -122.84
CA ILE A 340 -127.36 156.30 -123.56
C ILE A 340 -127.07 157.59 -122.75
N ILE A 341 -125.83 158.06 -122.95
CA ILE A 341 -125.37 159.47 -123.14
C ILE A 341 -125.38 160.31 -121.85
N SER A 342 -124.25 160.77 -121.31
CA SER A 342 -122.98 161.19 -121.92
C SER A 342 -122.10 161.76 -120.78
N GLU A 343 -120.77 161.86 -120.77
CA GLU A 343 -119.66 161.71 -121.73
C GLU A 343 -118.45 162.30 -120.95
N GLN A 344 -117.18 161.88 -121.03
CA GLN A 344 -116.41 161.38 -122.16
C GLN A 344 -115.28 160.45 -121.66
N ASN A 345 -115.09 159.36 -122.41
CA ASN A 345 -113.83 158.91 -123.01
C ASN A 345 -112.63 158.54 -122.10
N TYR A 346 -111.91 157.43 -122.31
CA TYR A 346 -111.70 156.62 -123.52
C TYR A 346 -111.35 155.15 -123.12
N PRO A 347 -111.28 154.18 -124.05
CA PRO A 347 -111.83 152.84 -123.88
C PRO A 347 -110.74 151.77 -123.65
N THR A 348 -111.21 150.52 -123.61
CA THR A 348 -110.46 149.25 -123.81
C THR A 348 -109.79 148.70 -122.55
N LYS A 349 -110.40 147.67 -121.93
CA LYS A 349 -110.17 146.21 -122.19
C LYS A 349 -108.86 145.75 -121.53
N ASN A 350 -108.79 144.68 -120.75
CA ASN A 350 -109.52 143.43 -120.80
C ASN A 350 -109.66 142.86 -119.37
N PRO A 351 -110.88 142.53 -118.92
CA PRO A 351 -111.09 141.66 -117.77
C PRO A 351 -110.80 140.19 -118.08
#